data_AF-A0A550GUC0-F1
#
_entry.id   AF-A0A550GUC0-F1
#
_cell.length_a   1.000
_cell.length_b   1.000
_cell.length_c   1.000
_cell.angle_alpha   90.00
_cell.angle_beta   90.00
_cell.angle_gamma   90.00
#
_symmetry.space_group_name_H-M   'P 1'
#
loop_
_entity.id
_entity.type
_entity.pdbx_description
1 polymer ?
#
loop_
_entity_poly.entity_id
_entity_poly.type
_entity_poly.pdbx_seq_one_letter_code
_entity_poly.pdbx_strand_id
1 'polypeptide(L)' 'RELTETQHHHSDLISSTMHVHLGERDCLEAIAVKGTASEIRHLSNELTTKRGVKILKAMIVSV' A
#
# COMPACT_ATOMS: atom_id res chain seq x y z
N ARG A 1 -3.78 -6.46 11.11
CA ARG A 1 -4.82 -7.21 10.37
C ARG A 1 -5.57 -6.31 9.41
N GLU A 2 -6.09 -5.15 9.86
CA GLU A 2 -6.80 -4.19 8.98
C GLU A 2 -6.02 -3.75 7.73
N LEU A 3 -4.69 -3.56 7.82
CA LEU A 3 -3.87 -3.18 6.67
C LEU A 3 -3.89 -4.24 5.56
N THR A 4 -3.69 -5.51 5.92
CA THR A 4 -3.71 -6.64 4.99
C THR A 4 -5.10 -6.86 4.40
N GLU A 5 -6.17 -6.69 5.20
CA GLU A 5 -7.55 -6.78 4.68
C GLU A 5 -7.83 -5.70 3.63
N THR A 6 -7.36 -4.47 3.86
CA THR A 6 -7.46 -3.41 2.85
C THR A 6 -6.66 -3.76 1.59
N GLN A 7 -5.45 -4.29 1.72
CA GLN A 7 -4.70 -4.76 0.54
C GLN A 7 -5.44 -5.88 -0.21
N HIS A 8 -6.05 -6.84 0.49
CA HIS A 8 -6.82 -7.90 -0.14
C HIS A 8 -8.08 -7.40 -0.85
N HIS A 9 -8.74 -6.37 -0.32
CA HIS A 9 -9.89 -5.74 -0.98
C HIS A 9 -9.53 -5.12 -2.34
N HIS A 10 -8.29 -4.66 -2.49
CA HIS A 10 -7.73 -4.08 -3.72
C HIS A 10 -6.73 -5.04 -4.40
N SER A 11 -6.91 -6.36 -4.24
CA SER A 11 -5.99 -7.38 -4.77
C SER A 11 -5.92 -7.41 -6.31
N ASP A 12 -6.93 -6.87 -6.98
CA ASP A 12 -6.96 -6.63 -8.42
C ASP A 12 -6.00 -5.52 -8.87
N LEU A 13 -5.72 -4.55 -7.99
CA LEU A 13 -4.77 -3.45 -8.24
C LEU A 13 -3.34 -3.79 -7.81
N ILE A 14 -3.18 -4.64 -6.79
CA ILE A 14 -1.87 -4.96 -6.19
C ILE A 14 -1.22 -6.13 -6.94
N SER A 15 -0.11 -5.86 -7.62
CA SER A 15 0.69 -6.88 -8.30
C SER A 15 1.58 -7.67 -7.35
N SER A 16 2.15 -6.98 -6.35
CA SER A 16 2.99 -7.63 -5.33
C SER A 16 3.20 -6.71 -4.13
N THR A 17 3.43 -7.31 -2.97
CA THR A 17 3.83 -6.58 -1.76
C THR A 17 5.15 -7.15 -1.24
N MET A 18 6.11 -6.27 -0.95
CA MET A 18 7.36 -6.60 -0.26
C MET A 18 7.34 -5.98 1.14
N HIS A 19 7.62 -6.78 2.15
CA HIS A 19 7.67 -6.35 3.55
C HIS A 19 9.09 -6.54 4.11
N VAL A 20 9.64 -5.49 4.70
CA VAL A 20 10.98 -5.47 5.29
C VAL A 20 10.89 -5.04 6.74
N HIS A 21 11.43 -5.83 7.66
CA HIS A 21 11.57 -5.45 9.06
C HIS A 21 12.78 -4.52 9.22
N LEU A 22 12.53 -3.26 9.61
CA LEU A 22 13.58 -2.27 9.89
C LEU A 22 14.02 -2.31 11.36
N GLY A 23 13.20 -2.89 12.23
CA GLY A 23 13.48 -3.09 13.64
C GLY A 23 12.30 -3.79 14.33
N GLU A 24 12.33 -3.85 15.66
CA GLU A 24 11.31 -4.59 16.45
C GLU A 24 9.88 -4.03 16.31
N ARG A 25 9.75 -2.74 15.98
CA ARG A 25 8.47 -2.02 15.91
C ARG A 25 8.25 -1.27 14.59
N ASP A 26 9.12 -1.49 13.62
CA ASP A 26 9.16 -0.74 12.37
C ASP A 26 9.31 -1.67 11.18
N CYS A 27 8.41 -1.47 10.22
CA CYS A 27 8.41 -2.17 8.96
C CYS A 27 8.34 -1.17 7.81
N LEU A 28 8.99 -1.51 6.71
CA LEU A 28 8.80 -0.86 5.43
C LEU A 28 8.05 -1.82 4.50
N GLU A 29 7.03 -1.31 3.85
CA GLU A 29 6.23 -2.08 2.89
C GLU A 29 6.27 -1.36 1.54
N ALA A 30 6.64 -2.08 0.50
CA ALA A 30 6.63 -1.61 -0.88
C ALA A 30 5.56 -2.40 -1.65
N ILE A 31 4.54 -1.69 -2.13
CA ILE A 31 3.39 -2.28 -2.82
C ILE A 31 3.46 -1.87 -4.29
N ALA A 32 3.68 -2.84 -5.18
CA ALA A 32 3.62 -2.63 -6.61
C ALA A 32 2.15 -2.71 -7.07
N VAL A 33 1.69 -1.69 -7.79
CA VAL A 33 0.29 -1.55 -8.19
C VAL A 33 0.15 -1.28 -9.68
N LYS A 34 -0.97 -1.73 -10.27
CA LYS A 34 -1.32 -1.48 -11.67
C LYS A 34 -2.81 -1.15 -11.78
N GLY A 35 -3.12 0.02 -12.32
CA GLY A 35 -4.48 0.49 -12.49
C GLY A 35 -4.50 1.94 -12.96
N THR A 36 -5.69 2.53 -12.97
CA THR A 36 -5.84 3.96 -13.24
C THR A 36 -5.26 4.79 -12.08
N ALA A 37 -4.84 6.02 -12.38
CA ALA A 37 -4.36 6.94 -11.35
C ALA A 37 -5.40 7.21 -10.25
N SER A 38 -6.70 7.13 -10.57
CA SER A 38 -7.79 7.30 -9.61
C SER A 38 -7.85 6.15 -8.61
N GLU A 39 -7.83 4.90 -9.11
CA GLU A 39 -7.83 3.68 -8.29
C GLU A 39 -6.61 3.62 -7.36
N ILE A 40 -5.42 3.91 -7.90
CA ILE A 40 -4.17 3.92 -7.12
C ILE A 40 -4.21 4.99 -6.01
N ARG A 41 -4.76 6.18 -6.29
CA ARG A 41 -4.95 7.23 -5.28
C ARG A 41 -5.95 6.81 -4.21
N HIS A 42 -7.04 6.15 -4.60
CA HIS A 42 -8.05 5.66 -3.67
C HIS A 42 -7.45 4.64 -2.68
N LEU A 43 -6.75 3.63 -3.20
CA LEU A 43 -6.00 2.66 -2.37
C LEU A 43 -5.01 3.37 -1.43
N SER A 44 -4.22 4.31 -1.95
CA SER A 44 -3.23 5.06 -1.15
C SER A 44 -3.87 5.85 -0.01
N ASN A 45 -5.03 6.48 -0.26
CA ASN A 45 -5.78 7.22 0.75
C ASN A 45 -6.31 6.27 1.83
N GLU A 46 -6.90 5.14 1.46
CA GLU A 46 -7.39 4.16 2.44
C GLU A 46 -6.26 3.61 3.31
N LEU A 47 -5.13 3.22 2.71
CA LEU A 47 -3.98 2.69 3.44
C LEU A 47 -3.41 3.74 4.41
N THR A 48 -3.35 5.02 4.02
CA THR A 48 -2.85 6.12 4.87
C THR A 48 -3.65 6.24 6.17
N THR A 49 -4.95 5.94 6.15
CA THR A 49 -5.82 6.02 7.35
C THR A 49 -5.70 4.83 8.28
N LYS A 50 -5.00 3.75 7.90
CA LYS A 50 -4.89 2.54 8.71
C LYS A 50 -3.99 2.76 9.91
N ARG A 51 -4.45 2.29 11.07
CA ARG A 51 -3.70 2.39 12.32
C ARG A 51 -2.33 1.73 12.18
N GLY A 52 -1.28 2.48 12.51
CA GLY A 52 0.11 2.01 12.44
C GLY A 52 0.87 2.42 11.18
N VAL A 53 0.19 2.96 10.17
CA VAL A 53 0.87 3.57 9.01
C VAL A 53 1.47 4.91 9.44
N LYS A 54 2.80 4.96 9.49
CA LYS A 54 3.54 6.17 9.90
C LYS A 54 3.72 7.14 8.74
N ILE A 55 4.09 6.62 7.57
CA ILE A 55 4.36 7.39 6.35
C ILE A 55 3.91 6.54 5.16
N LEU A 56 3.21 7.17 4.21
CA LEU A 56 2.88 6.59 2.91
C LEU A 56 3.26 7.58 1.81
N LYS A 57 3.91 7.10 0.76
CA LYS A 57 4.20 7.88 -0.45
C LYS A 57 3.82 7.07 -1.68
N ALA A 58 2.90 7.61 -2.47
CA ALA A 58 2.56 7.06 -3.77
C ALA A 58 3.45 7.67 -4.86
N MET A 59 4.02 6.81 -5.70
CA MET A 59 4.72 7.22 -6.92
C MET A 59 3.96 6.63 -8.11
N ILE A 60 3.39 7.49 -8.95
CA ILE A 60 2.62 7.08 -10.12
C ILE A 60 3.49 7.35 -11.34
N VAL A 61 3.73 6.31 -12.12
CA VAL A 61 4.45 6.38 -13.39
C VAL A 61 3.51 5.95 -14.51
N SER A 62 3.53 6.67 -15.61
CA SER A 62 2.83 6.26 -16.83
C SER A 62 3.72 5.25 -17.55
N VAL A 63 3.17 4.06 -17.79
CA VAL A 63 3.76 3.01 -18.63
C VAL A 63 3.16 3.03 -20.03
#